data_AF-A0A238JB85-F1
#
_entry.id   AF-A0A238JB85-F1
#
_cell.length_a   1.000
_cell.length_b   1.000
_cell.length_c   1.000
_cell.angle_alpha   90.00
_cell.angle_beta   90.00
_cell.angle_gamma   90.00
#
_symmetry.space_group_name_H-M   'P 1'
#
loop_
_entity.id
_entity.type
_entity.pdbx_description
1 polymer ?
#
loop_
_entity_poly.entity_id
_entity_poly.type
_entity_poly.pdbx_seq_one_letter_code
_entity_poly.pdbx_strand_id
1 'polypeptide(L)'
;MTDKSVDSTETDAASTVTAVNGQIEDTLKALNESIGSDASSLVSEAEAQAQALAKTLARQDAVAHLRRMQILSETAFSVAVSKQANGDIAAGEAIMKIAQEALRDARDMVAEL
;
A
#
# COMPACT_ATOMS: atom_id res chain seq x y z
N MET A 1 25.81 -10.52 -24.62
CA MET A 1 25.73 -10.90 -23.20
C MET A 1 24.46 -10.31 -22.63
N THR A 2 23.73 -11.14 -21.90
CA THR A 2 22.37 -10.96 -21.35
C THR A 2 22.26 -9.81 -20.35
N ASP A 3 21.28 -8.96 -20.62
CA ASP A 3 20.14 -8.52 -19.79
C ASP A 3 20.30 -8.22 -18.28
N LYS A 4 19.60 -7.14 -17.91
CA LYS A 4 18.87 -6.89 -16.65
C LYS A 4 19.64 -6.62 -15.35
N SER A 5 19.31 -5.47 -14.74
CA SER A 5 18.43 -5.47 -13.57
C SER A 5 17.78 -4.09 -13.42
N VAL A 6 16.47 -4.07 -13.65
CA VAL A 6 15.59 -2.91 -13.46
C VAL A 6 15.29 -2.81 -11.97
N ASP A 7 15.69 -1.70 -11.39
CA ASP A 7 15.29 -1.21 -10.09
C ASP A 7 14.03 -0.36 -10.27
N SER A 8 12.86 -0.86 -9.86
CA SER A 8 11.63 -0.05 -9.80
C SER A 8 10.47 -0.81 -9.14
N THR A 9 10.62 -1.24 -7.89
CA THR A 9 9.50 -1.81 -7.12
C THR A 9 8.86 -0.84 -6.12
N GLU A 10 9.37 0.39 -5.98
CA GLU A 10 8.72 1.43 -5.13
C GLU A 10 7.74 2.32 -5.90
N THR A 11 7.68 2.24 -7.24
CA THR A 11 6.82 3.09 -8.06
C THR A 11 5.38 2.55 -8.20
N ASP A 12 5.11 1.30 -7.82
CA ASP A 12 3.91 0.61 -8.30
C ASP A 12 2.62 0.92 -7.51
N ALA A 13 2.67 1.14 -6.19
CA ALA A 13 1.43 1.33 -5.42
C ALA A 13 0.76 2.69 -5.69
N ALA A 14 1.55 3.78 -5.66
CA ALA A 14 1.05 5.12 -5.95
C ALA A 14 0.64 5.29 -7.43
N SER A 15 1.44 4.72 -8.35
CA SER A 15 1.13 4.74 -9.79
C SER A 15 -0.14 3.96 -10.12
N THR A 16 -0.37 2.83 -9.46
CA THR A 16 -1.60 2.03 -9.66
C THR A 16 -2.82 2.77 -9.13
N VAL A 17 -2.73 3.44 -7.98
CA VAL A 17 -3.84 4.27 -7.44
C VAL A 17 -4.15 5.44 -8.37
N THR A 18 -3.14 6.13 -8.89
CA THR A 18 -3.33 7.24 -9.85
C THR A 18 -3.92 6.74 -11.17
N ALA A 19 -3.47 5.58 -11.67
CA ALA A 19 -3.98 4.98 -12.90
C ALA A 19 -5.43 4.51 -12.76
N VAL A 20 -5.78 3.89 -11.63
CA VAL A 20 -7.17 3.48 -11.33
C VAL A 20 -8.07 4.70 -11.19
N ASN A 21 -7.62 5.75 -10.51
CA ASN A 21 -8.39 7.00 -10.38
C ASN A 21 -8.62 7.67 -11.75
N GLY A 22 -7.61 7.69 -12.63
CA GLY A 22 -7.75 8.24 -13.98
C GLY A 22 -8.74 7.44 -14.85
N GLN A 23 -8.71 6.10 -14.76
CA GLN A 23 -9.68 5.25 -15.48
C GLN A 23 -11.12 5.43 -14.97
N ILE A 24 -11.29 5.66 -13.67
CA ILE A 24 -12.59 5.99 -13.08
C ILE A 24 -13.07 7.34 -13.62
N GLU A 25 -12.22 8.36 -13.62
CA GLU A 25 -12.53 9.71 -14.11
C GLU A 25 -12.94 9.72 -15.60
N ASP A 26 -12.20 9.01 -16.45
CA ASP A 26 -12.49 8.88 -17.88
C ASP A 26 -13.82 8.14 -18.14
N THR A 27 -14.10 7.10 -17.35
CA THR A 27 -15.34 6.32 -17.48
C THR A 27 -16.55 7.16 -17.07
N LEU A 28 -16.44 7.92 -15.99
CA LEU A 28 -17.49 8.82 -15.49
C LEU A 28 -17.77 9.94 -16.47
N LYS A 29 -16.72 10.51 -17.05
CA LYS A 29 -16.85 11.55 -18.08
C LYS A 29 -17.57 11.03 -19.33
N ALA A 30 -17.22 9.83 -19.80
CA ALA A 30 -17.90 9.18 -20.91
C ALA A 30 -19.38 8.87 -20.61
N LEU A 31 -19.69 8.50 -19.36
CA LEU A 31 -21.07 8.27 -18.90
C LEU A 31 -21.87 9.58 -18.86
N ASN A 32 -21.29 10.64 -18.31
CA ASN A 32 -21.92 11.95 -18.15
C ASN A 32 -22.14 12.67 -19.49
N GLU A 33 -21.24 12.45 -20.47
CA GLU A 33 -21.39 12.96 -21.84
C GLU A 33 -22.49 12.23 -22.62
N SER A 34 -22.88 11.01 -22.22
CA SER A 34 -23.81 10.16 -22.99
C SER A 34 -25.27 10.17 -22.50
N ILE A 35 -25.60 10.70 -21.31
CA ILE A 35 -26.94 10.54 -20.72
C ILE A 35 -27.40 11.81 -19.98
N GLY A 36 -28.62 12.30 -20.25
CA GLY A 36 -29.20 13.54 -19.70
C GLY A 36 -29.44 13.56 -18.18
N SER A 37 -30.09 14.60 -17.64
CA SER A 37 -30.12 14.96 -16.20
C SER A 37 -30.38 13.82 -15.19
N ASP A 38 -31.21 12.83 -15.51
CA ASP A 38 -31.50 11.67 -14.65
C ASP A 38 -30.31 10.71 -14.50
N ALA A 39 -29.35 10.78 -15.42
CA ALA A 39 -28.11 10.04 -15.31
C ALA A 39 -27.01 10.80 -14.59
N SER A 40 -27.08 12.13 -14.48
CA SER A 40 -26.12 12.88 -13.65
C SER A 40 -26.19 12.46 -12.18
N SER A 41 -27.38 12.11 -11.68
CA SER A 41 -27.55 11.54 -10.33
C SER A 41 -27.01 10.11 -10.24
N LEU A 42 -27.21 9.28 -11.27
CA LEU A 42 -26.65 7.92 -11.33
C LEU A 42 -25.12 7.92 -11.41
N VAL A 43 -24.53 8.86 -12.15
CA VAL A 43 -23.08 9.08 -12.24
C VAL A 43 -22.53 9.52 -10.88
N SER A 44 -23.19 10.48 -10.22
CA SER A 44 -22.82 10.92 -8.87
C SER A 44 -22.92 9.80 -7.82
N GLU A 45 -23.95 8.95 -7.91
CA GLU A 45 -24.08 7.77 -7.05
C GLU A 45 -23.01 6.71 -7.35
N ALA A 46 -22.69 6.48 -8.63
CA ALA A 46 -21.62 5.59 -9.04
C ALA A 46 -20.25 6.10 -8.57
N GLU A 47 -19.99 7.40 -8.62
CA GLU A 47 -18.80 8.06 -8.06
C GLU A 47 -18.68 7.81 -6.56
N ALA A 48 -19.77 8.04 -5.82
CA ALA A 48 -19.79 7.83 -4.38
C ALA A 48 -19.53 6.35 -4.03
N GLN A 49 -20.12 5.42 -4.78
CA GLN A 49 -19.89 3.98 -4.60
C GLN A 49 -18.46 3.58 -4.97
N ALA A 50 -17.90 4.12 -6.05
CA ALA A 50 -16.52 3.86 -6.47
C ALA A 50 -15.52 4.38 -5.43
N GLN A 51 -15.74 5.59 -4.88
CA GLN A 51 -14.91 6.13 -3.81
C GLN A 51 -15.02 5.30 -2.52
N ALA A 52 -16.23 4.84 -2.16
CA ALA A 52 -16.43 3.97 -1.00
C ALA A 52 -15.72 2.61 -1.18
N LEU A 53 -15.79 2.03 -2.39
CA LEU A 53 -15.09 0.80 -2.73
C LEU A 53 -13.57 0.99 -2.69
N ALA A 54 -13.05 2.08 -3.28
CA ALA A 54 -11.63 2.40 -3.28
C ALA A 54 -11.08 2.54 -1.85
N LYS A 55 -11.80 3.25 -0.97
CA LYS A 55 -11.44 3.35 0.45
C LYS A 55 -11.43 1.99 1.14
N THR A 56 -12.41 1.13 0.84
CA THR A 56 -12.49 -0.21 1.42
C THR A 56 -11.31 -1.07 0.99
N LEU A 57 -10.96 -1.05 -0.31
CA LEU A 57 -9.82 -1.79 -0.85
C LEU A 57 -8.49 -1.27 -0.31
N ALA A 58 -8.30 0.05 -0.25
CA ALA A 58 -7.11 0.67 0.33
C ALA A 58 -6.91 0.24 1.80
N ARG A 59 -7.99 0.20 2.58
CA ARG A 59 -7.95 -0.29 3.97
C ARG A 59 -7.60 -1.77 4.07
N GLN A 60 -8.12 -2.60 3.17
CA GLN A 60 -7.78 -4.03 3.14
C GLN A 60 -6.31 -4.24 2.80
N ASP A 61 -5.77 -3.52 1.82
CA ASP A 61 -4.37 -3.63 1.42
C ASP A 61 -3.43 -3.15 2.53
N ALA A 62 -3.72 -2.02 3.18
CA ALA A 62 -2.93 -1.53 4.30
C ALA A 62 -2.92 -2.49 5.49
N VAL A 63 -4.06 -3.13 5.81
CA VAL A 63 -4.11 -4.17 6.85
C VAL A 63 -3.31 -5.41 6.45
N ALA A 64 -3.36 -5.81 5.18
CA ALA A 64 -2.56 -6.91 4.67
C ALA A 64 -1.06 -6.59 4.73
N HIS A 65 -0.66 -5.38 4.37
CA HIS A 65 0.70 -4.88 4.47
C HIS A 65 1.20 -4.89 5.92
N LEU A 66 0.40 -4.38 6.86
CA LEU A 66 0.73 -4.40 8.30
C LEU A 66 0.98 -5.83 8.80
N ARG A 67 0.14 -6.80 8.41
CA ARG A 67 0.34 -8.21 8.79
C ARG A 67 1.64 -8.78 8.23
N ARG A 68 1.99 -8.46 6.97
CA ARG A 68 3.29 -8.88 6.39
C ARG A 68 4.45 -8.30 7.20
N MET A 69 4.37 -7.02 7.58
CA MET A 69 5.41 -6.37 8.37
C MET A 69 5.53 -6.93 9.80
N GLN A 70 4.42 -7.34 10.41
CA GLN A 70 4.45 -8.07 11.69
C GLN A 70 5.25 -9.37 11.59
N ILE A 71 4.96 -10.21 10.60
CA ILE A 71 5.68 -11.48 10.41
C ILE A 71 7.17 -11.26 10.12
N LEU A 72 7.48 -10.28 9.26
CA LEU A 72 8.87 -9.93 8.93
C LEU A 72 9.62 -9.39 10.16
N SER A 73 8.95 -8.58 10.99
CA SER A 73 9.53 -8.03 12.22
C SER A 73 9.84 -9.12 13.25
N GLU A 74 8.96 -10.11 13.41
CA GLU A 74 9.21 -11.26 14.30
C GLU A 74 10.44 -12.04 13.85
N THR A 75 10.56 -12.25 12.53
CA THR A 75 11.74 -12.90 11.94
C THR A 75 13.00 -12.08 12.16
N ALA A 76 12.94 -10.77 11.92
CA ALA A 76 14.05 -9.83 12.12
C ALA A 76 14.48 -9.78 13.60
N PHE A 77 13.54 -9.76 14.55
CA PHE A 77 13.85 -9.80 15.97
C PHE A 77 14.52 -11.11 16.37
N SER A 78 14.08 -12.25 15.84
CA SER A 78 14.75 -13.53 16.06
C SER A 78 16.20 -13.52 15.55
N VAL A 79 16.42 -13.01 14.34
CA VAL A 79 17.77 -12.86 13.77
C VAL A 79 18.62 -11.89 14.61
N ALA A 80 18.05 -10.78 15.07
CA ALA A 80 18.74 -9.81 15.90
C ALA A 80 19.21 -10.40 17.23
N VAL A 81 18.35 -11.16 17.90
CA VAL A 81 18.71 -11.90 19.13
C VAL A 81 19.82 -12.91 18.85
N SER A 82 19.76 -13.61 17.72
CA SER A 82 20.82 -14.54 17.31
C SER A 82 22.16 -13.82 17.06
N LYS A 83 22.15 -12.65 16.42
CA LYS A 83 23.34 -11.83 16.21
C LYS A 83 23.95 -11.37 17.53
N GLN A 84 23.12 -10.90 18.46
CA GLN A 84 23.56 -10.51 19.79
C GLN A 84 24.17 -11.69 20.56
N ALA A 85 23.54 -12.86 20.52
CA ALA A 85 24.05 -14.08 21.16
C ALA A 85 25.42 -14.52 20.60
N ASN A 86 25.70 -14.22 19.33
CA ASN A 86 26.98 -14.49 18.68
C ASN A 86 28.02 -13.37 18.88
N GLY A 87 27.74 -12.36 19.72
CA GLY A 87 28.64 -11.26 20.03
C GLY A 87 28.55 -10.06 19.08
N ASP A 88 27.68 -10.10 18.08
CA ASP A 88 27.45 -9.01 17.13
C ASP A 88 26.28 -8.13 17.61
N ILE A 89 26.53 -7.41 18.71
CA ILE A 89 25.51 -6.60 19.39
C ILE A 89 25.01 -5.46 18.50
N ALA A 90 25.94 -4.77 17.83
CA ALA A 90 25.62 -3.63 16.97
C ALA A 90 24.74 -4.03 15.77
N ALA A 91 25.03 -5.18 15.11
CA ALA A 91 24.17 -5.65 14.03
C ALA A 91 22.78 -6.06 14.55
N GLY A 92 22.70 -6.68 15.73
CA GLY A 92 21.41 -7.02 16.33
C GLY A 92 20.57 -5.77 16.64
N GLU A 93 21.17 -4.75 17.25
CA GLU A 93 20.48 -3.48 17.52
C GLU A 93 20.01 -2.78 16.24
N ALA A 94 20.84 -2.76 15.20
CA ALA A 94 20.48 -2.19 13.91
C ALA A 94 19.27 -2.91 13.27
N ILE A 95 19.26 -4.25 13.31
CA ILE A 95 18.14 -5.06 12.78
C ILE A 95 16.86 -4.78 13.58
N MET A 96 16.94 -4.73 14.93
CA MET A 96 15.78 -4.40 15.76
C MET A 96 15.21 -3.03 15.45
N LYS A 97 16.08 -2.02 15.28
CA LYS A 97 15.66 -0.66 14.96
C LYS A 97 14.91 -0.59 13.62
N ILE A 98 15.48 -1.18 12.56
CA ILE A 98 14.87 -1.21 11.23
C ILE A 98 13.50 -1.91 11.29
N ALA A 99 13.41 -3.04 11.99
CA ALA A 99 12.16 -3.78 12.12
C ALA A 99 11.08 -3.01 12.90
N GLN A 100 11.47 -2.24 13.91
CA GLN A 100 10.55 -1.39 14.68
C GLN A 100 10.07 -0.17 13.86
N GLU A 101 10.96 0.46 13.10
CA GLU A 101 10.62 1.57 12.20
C GLU A 101 9.65 1.11 11.11
N ALA A 102 9.95 0.01 10.41
CA ALA A 102 9.05 -0.55 9.40
C ALA A 102 7.66 -0.94 9.96
N LEU A 103 7.62 -1.47 11.18
CA LEU A 103 6.36 -1.77 11.87
C LEU A 103 5.57 -0.51 12.20
N ARG A 104 6.25 0.56 12.58
CA ARG A 104 5.62 1.84 12.91
C ARG A 104 5.03 2.45 11.65
N ASP A 105 5.81 2.54 10.58
CA ASP A 105 5.37 3.11 9.31
C ASP A 105 4.15 2.35 8.75
N ALA A 106 4.15 1.01 8.84
CA ALA A 106 3.01 0.19 8.43
C ALA A 106 1.76 0.38 9.32
N ARG A 107 1.93 0.73 10.60
CA ARG A 107 0.79 1.07 11.50
C ARG A 107 0.24 2.44 11.18
N ASP A 108 1.12 3.41 10.95
CA ASP A 108 0.75 4.78 10.62
C ASP A 108 -0.03 4.80 9.28
N MET A 109 0.39 4.01 8.28
CA MET A 109 -0.34 3.82 7.02
C MET A 109 -1.78 3.32 7.21
N VAL A 110 -2.04 2.45 8.21
CA VAL A 110 -3.41 1.99 8.52
C VAL A 110 -4.21 3.05 9.26
N ALA A 111 -3.55 3.89 10.07
CA ALA A 111 -4.19 4.95 10.85
C ALA A 111 -4.59 6.17 10.00
N GLU A 112 -3.93 6.38 8.86
CA GLU A 112 -4.18 7.50 7.95
C GLU A 112 -5.31 7.25 6.91
N LEU A 113 -5.90 6.05 6.89
CA LEU A 113 -7.00 5.64 5.99
C LEU A 113 -8.40 5.80 6.60
#